data_AF-A0AAD1VVX3-F1
#
_entry.id   AF-A0AAD1VVX3-F1
#
_cell.length_a   1.000
_cell.length_b   1.000
_cell.length_c   1.000
_cell.angle_alpha   90.00
_cell.angle_beta   90.00
_cell.angle_gamma   90.00
#
_symmetry.space_group_name_H-M   'P 1'
#
loop_
_entity.id
_entity.type
_entity.pdbx_description
1 polymer ?
#
loop_
_entity_poly.entity_id
_entity_poly.type
_entity_poly.pdbx_seq_one_letter_code
_entity_poly.pdbx_strand_id
1 'polypeptide(L)'
;MVIGGIKHQEQRFNSRSAGVGSALLFISVGGVFAPTLFSKAYGKMICGECITVGQNFSESYICQNCQSQMMGSNSTAFYSEVQPLVYTVCILLLAAYIIGLIFTLKTHSHIYDIHISDCHVPGHHHSAVVHWSRWRAMVILVGSTLLMSACADLATEHITPILTETSVSQYFIGVTVLAMIPELPEIINGIQFALLNNLSLSIEIGSCIAVQVCMLQIPILVLFSVFYPTGFTLIFSDLHLWASMFSVILMNYIFMDGKCDYFQGTVLLFVYFILLATYFFAPSPAGC
;
A
#
# COMPACT_ATOMS: atom_id res chain seq x y z
N MET A 1 0.97 18.47 1.07
CA MET A 1 -0.28 19.24 0.92
C MET A 1 -0.52 20.18 2.09
N VAL A 2 -0.81 19.70 3.32
CA VAL A 2 -1.05 20.57 4.51
C VAL A 2 0.07 21.59 4.73
N ILE A 3 1.31 21.12 4.91
CA ILE A 3 2.46 21.97 5.23
C ILE A 3 2.77 22.95 4.08
N GLY A 4 2.69 22.50 2.83
CA GLY A 4 2.83 23.37 1.65
C GLY A 4 1.75 24.44 1.56
N GLY A 5 0.51 24.08 1.92
CA GLY A 5 -0.67 24.95 1.94
C GLY A 5 -0.70 26.00 3.06
N ILE A 6 0.08 25.79 4.13
CA ILE A 6 0.29 26.82 5.17
C ILE A 6 1.13 27.98 4.61
N LYS A 7 2.09 27.68 3.73
CA LYS A 7 2.99 28.67 3.12
C LYS A 7 2.43 29.26 1.81
N HIS A 8 1.71 28.47 1.03
CA HIS A 8 1.14 28.88 -0.27
C HIS A 8 -0.37 28.66 -0.26
N GLN A 9 -1.15 29.67 -0.66
CA GLN A 9 -2.62 29.58 -0.63
C GLN A 9 -3.18 28.51 -1.57
N GLU A 10 -2.65 28.42 -2.79
CA GLU A 10 -2.96 27.36 -3.75
C GLU A 10 -1.65 26.83 -4.37
N GLN A 11 -1.54 25.52 -4.53
CA GLN A 11 -0.45 24.88 -5.27
C GLN A 11 -1.01 24.13 -6.47
N ARG A 12 -0.43 24.33 -7.66
CA ARG A 12 -0.88 23.65 -8.88
C ARG A 12 0.08 22.54 -9.26
N PHE A 13 -0.48 21.48 -9.81
CA PHE A 13 0.30 20.38 -10.38
C PHE A 13 -0.33 19.94 -11.69
N ASN A 14 0.45 19.24 -12.52
CA ASN A 14 -0.05 18.78 -13.81
C ASN A 14 -0.99 17.59 -13.61
N SER A 15 -2.29 17.80 -13.82
CA SER A 15 -3.32 16.76 -13.70
C SER A 15 -3.10 15.59 -14.66
N ARG A 16 -2.40 15.80 -15.80
CA ARG A 16 -2.06 14.71 -16.73
C ARG A 16 -1.04 13.74 -16.13
N SER A 17 0.00 14.25 -15.47
CA SER A 17 1.02 13.42 -14.82
C SER A 17 0.43 12.72 -13.59
N ALA A 18 -0.29 13.46 -12.75
CA ALA A 18 -1.00 12.91 -11.60
C ALA A 18 -2.06 11.86 -12.01
N GLY A 19 -2.72 12.05 -13.16
CA GLY A 19 -3.67 11.10 -13.72
C GLY A 19 -3.06 9.73 -14.01
N VAL A 20 -1.87 9.70 -14.65
CA VAL A 20 -1.13 8.44 -14.90
C VAL A 20 -0.76 7.76 -13.58
N GLY A 21 -0.21 8.52 -12.61
CA GLY A 21 0.12 7.99 -11.29
C GLY A 21 -1.09 7.41 -10.56
N SER A 22 -2.22 8.11 -10.60
CA SER A 22 -3.45 7.67 -9.91
C SER A 22 -4.12 6.46 -10.58
N ALA A 23 -4.03 6.33 -11.90
CA ALA A 23 -4.47 5.13 -12.63
C ALA A 23 -3.63 3.90 -12.29
N LEU A 24 -2.30 4.06 -12.23
CA LEU A 24 -1.39 2.99 -11.78
C LEU A 24 -1.69 2.59 -10.34
N LEU A 25 -1.95 3.56 -9.46
CA LEU A 25 -2.31 3.34 -8.06
C LEU A 25 -3.65 2.58 -7.92
N PHE A 26 -4.63 2.89 -8.76
CA PHE A 26 -5.91 2.18 -8.79
C PHE A 26 -5.74 0.71 -9.22
N ILE A 27 -4.98 0.48 -10.29
CA ILE A 27 -4.68 -0.87 -10.78
C ILE A 27 -3.87 -1.65 -9.74
N SER A 28 -2.90 -1.00 -9.08
CA SER A 28 -2.03 -1.66 -8.11
C SER A 28 -2.79 -2.15 -6.89
N VAL A 29 -3.59 -1.27 -6.27
CA VAL A 29 -4.38 -1.62 -5.09
C VAL A 29 -5.48 -2.61 -5.46
N GLY A 30 -6.21 -2.36 -6.55
CA GLY A 30 -7.25 -3.27 -7.02
C GLY A 30 -6.72 -4.68 -7.32
N GLY A 31 -5.52 -4.78 -7.91
CA GLY A 31 -4.89 -6.06 -8.20
C GLY A 31 -4.38 -6.78 -6.94
N VAL A 32 -3.76 -6.08 -6.00
CA VAL A 32 -3.28 -6.69 -4.73
C VAL A 32 -4.43 -7.24 -3.90
N PHE A 33 -5.58 -6.58 -3.88
CA PHE A 33 -6.76 -7.07 -3.15
C PHE A 33 -7.64 -8.03 -3.96
N ALA A 34 -7.35 -8.28 -5.24
CA ALA A 34 -8.19 -9.14 -6.10
C ALA A 34 -8.34 -10.58 -5.55
N PRO A 35 -7.29 -11.26 -5.05
CA PRO A 35 -7.45 -12.58 -4.44
C PRO A 35 -8.28 -12.55 -3.15
N THR A 36 -8.14 -11.48 -2.35
CA THR A 36 -8.96 -11.26 -1.15
C THR A 36 -10.43 -11.08 -1.52
N LEU A 37 -10.73 -10.28 -2.54
CA LEU A 37 -12.09 -10.06 -3.02
C LEU A 37 -12.70 -11.36 -3.58
N PHE A 38 -11.92 -12.13 -4.34
CA PHE A 38 -12.34 -13.43 -4.86
C PHE A 38 -12.64 -14.41 -3.72
N SER A 39 -11.72 -14.53 -2.74
CA SER A 39 -11.92 -15.40 -1.58
C SER A 39 -13.13 -14.99 -0.74
N LYS A 40 -13.48 -13.70 -0.72
CA LYS A 40 -14.68 -13.21 -0.03
C LYS A 40 -15.97 -13.48 -0.81
N ALA A 41 -15.93 -13.30 -2.13
CA ALA A 41 -17.09 -13.51 -3.00
C ALA A 41 -17.47 -15.00 -3.13
N TYR A 42 -16.46 -15.88 -3.14
CA TYR A 42 -16.63 -17.33 -3.33
C TYR A 42 -16.27 -18.17 -2.10
N GLY A 43 -16.02 -17.52 -0.96
CA GLY A 43 -15.75 -18.21 0.30
C GLY A 43 -16.91 -19.15 0.65
N LYS A 44 -16.60 -20.43 0.93
CA LYS A 44 -17.63 -21.40 1.31
C LYS A 44 -18.29 -20.96 2.61
N MET A 45 -19.61 -20.75 2.56
CA MET A 45 -20.41 -20.65 3.78
C MET A 45 -20.46 -22.03 4.43
N ILE A 46 -19.81 -22.16 5.58
CA ILE A 46 -19.90 -23.35 6.41
C ILE A 46 -21.02 -23.07 7.40
N CYS A 47 -22.13 -23.75 7.21
CA CYS A 47 -23.25 -23.73 8.13
C CYS A 47 -23.08 -24.83 9.18
N GLY A 48 -23.60 -24.58 10.39
CA GLY A 48 -23.79 -25.62 11.40
C GLY A 48 -24.87 -26.62 10.99
N GLU A 49 -25.40 -27.36 11.95
CA GLU A 49 -26.46 -28.35 11.70
C GLU A 49 -27.68 -27.71 11.01
N CYS A 50 -28.13 -28.35 9.93
CA CYS A 50 -29.31 -27.93 9.17
C CYS A 50 -30.49 -28.82 9.52
N ILE A 51 -31.63 -28.20 9.85
CA ILE A 51 -32.88 -28.89 10.17
C ILE A 51 -33.77 -28.90 8.93
N THR A 52 -34.31 -30.06 8.58
CA THR A 52 -35.31 -30.20 7.53
C THR A 52 -36.70 -29.87 8.10
N VAL A 53 -37.33 -28.80 7.63
CA VAL A 53 -38.70 -28.46 7.99
C VAL A 53 -39.59 -28.73 6.79
N GLY A 54 -40.39 -29.79 6.88
CA GLY A 54 -41.37 -30.13 5.86
C GLY A 54 -42.46 -31.07 6.39
N GLN A 55 -43.71 -30.62 6.35
CA GLN A 55 -44.86 -31.52 6.31
C GLN A 55 -45.20 -31.80 4.84
N ASN A 56 -45.00 -33.06 4.46
CA ASN A 56 -45.48 -33.80 3.29
C ASN A 56 -45.32 -33.29 1.85
N PHE A 57 -45.08 -32.02 1.49
CA PHE A 57 -44.89 -31.71 0.04
C PHE A 57 -43.98 -30.51 -0.32
N SER A 58 -43.25 -29.94 0.63
CA SER A 58 -42.19 -28.95 0.33
C SER A 58 -41.12 -28.98 1.43
N GLU A 59 -40.01 -29.66 1.18
CA GLU A 59 -38.87 -29.71 2.11
C GLU A 59 -38.12 -28.38 2.04
N SER A 60 -38.10 -27.65 3.17
CA SER A 60 -37.28 -26.45 3.33
C SER A 60 -36.15 -26.73 4.32
N TYR A 61 -34.93 -26.36 3.94
CA TYR A 61 -33.74 -26.52 4.77
C TYR A 61 -33.49 -25.23 5.56
N ILE A 62 -33.50 -25.31 6.89
CA ILE A 62 -33.16 -24.20 7.78
C ILE A 62 -31.84 -24.53 8.46
N CYS A 63 -30.77 -23.83 8.08
CA CYS A 63 -29.46 -23.98 8.69
C CYS A 63 -29.21 -22.85 9.71
N GLN A 64 -28.75 -23.21 10.90
CA GLN A 64 -28.43 -22.25 11.96
C GLN A 64 -26.90 -22.08 12.06
N ASN A 65 -26.44 -20.88 12.43
CA ASN A 65 -25.03 -20.56 12.64
C ASN A 65 -24.15 -20.67 11.36
N CYS A 66 -24.64 -20.16 10.23
CA CYS A 66 -23.83 -20.00 9.02
C CYS A 66 -22.84 -18.86 9.19
N GLN A 67 -21.55 -19.19 9.24
CA GLN A 67 -20.49 -18.20 9.16
C GLN A 67 -19.77 -18.35 7.83
N SER A 68 -19.58 -17.22 7.14
CA SER A 68 -18.61 -17.13 6.05
C SER A 68 -17.23 -17.24 6.67
N GLN A 69 -16.73 -18.47 6.84
CA GLN A 69 -15.38 -18.68 7.30
C GLN A 69 -14.48 -18.16 6.17
N MET A 70 -13.73 -17.08 6.43
CA MET A 70 -12.57 -16.75 5.61
C MET A 70 -11.78 -18.03 5.45
N MET A 71 -11.56 -18.46 4.20
CA MET A 71 -11.02 -19.79 3.90
C MET A 71 -9.77 -20.02 4.75
N GLY A 72 -9.93 -20.83 5.80
CA GLY A 72 -8.87 -21.10 6.75
C GLY A 72 -7.77 -21.88 6.06
N SER A 73 -6.53 -21.63 6.50
CA SER A 73 -5.26 -22.22 6.06
C SER A 73 -5.21 -23.76 5.96
N ASN A 74 -6.28 -24.49 6.30
CA ASN A 74 -6.30 -25.96 6.34
C ASN A 74 -7.34 -26.62 5.41
N SER A 75 -8.06 -25.85 4.60
CA SER A 75 -9.01 -26.44 3.63
C SER A 75 -8.30 -26.80 2.32
N THR A 76 -8.23 -28.08 1.97
CA THR A 76 -7.65 -28.58 0.69
C THR A 76 -8.22 -27.91 -0.56
N ALA A 77 -9.48 -27.45 -0.51
CA ALA A 77 -10.13 -26.70 -1.59
C ALA A 77 -9.62 -25.26 -1.75
N PHE A 78 -9.07 -24.64 -0.71
CA PHE A 78 -8.51 -23.28 -0.75
C PHE A 78 -7.18 -23.24 -1.50
N TYR A 79 -6.29 -24.18 -1.21
CA TYR A 79 -4.99 -24.31 -1.87
C TYR A 79 -5.10 -24.65 -3.36
N SER A 80 -6.16 -25.36 -3.77
CA SER A 80 -6.31 -25.78 -5.17
C SER A 80 -6.75 -24.65 -6.11
N GLU A 81 -7.56 -23.70 -5.65
CA GLU A 81 -8.17 -22.66 -6.51
C GLU A 81 -7.61 -21.26 -6.24
N VAL A 82 -7.34 -20.91 -4.98
CA VAL A 82 -6.90 -19.54 -4.62
C VAL A 82 -5.40 -19.35 -4.81
N GLN A 83 -4.60 -20.38 -4.58
CA GLN A 83 -3.14 -20.31 -4.78
C GLN A 83 -2.72 -20.03 -6.24
N PRO A 84 -3.26 -20.72 -7.27
CA PRO A 84 -2.92 -20.38 -8.66
C PRO A 84 -3.41 -18.97 -9.05
N LEU A 85 -4.54 -18.52 -8.49
CA LEU A 85 -5.02 -17.15 -8.69
C LEU A 85 -4.01 -16.14 -8.11
N VAL A 86 -3.55 -16.34 -6.88
CA VAL A 86 -2.56 -15.47 -6.21
C VAL A 86 -1.28 -15.36 -7.06
N TYR A 87 -0.73 -16.48 -7.54
CA TYR A 87 0.48 -16.45 -8.37
C TYR A 87 0.25 -15.77 -9.74
N THR A 88 -0.89 -16.04 -10.37
CA THR A 88 -1.27 -15.40 -11.64
C THR A 88 -1.35 -13.88 -11.49
N VAL A 89 -2.00 -13.42 -10.41
CA VAL A 89 -2.12 -11.99 -10.08
C VAL A 89 -0.74 -11.38 -9.79
N CYS A 90 0.13 -12.07 -9.05
CA CYS A 90 1.48 -11.57 -8.76
C CYS A 90 2.32 -11.38 -10.04
N ILE A 91 2.28 -12.34 -10.97
CA ILE A 91 2.98 -12.24 -12.26
C ILE A 91 2.40 -11.09 -13.09
N LEU A 92 1.07 -10.95 -13.13
CA LEU A 92 0.40 -9.88 -13.87
C LEU A 92 0.72 -8.49 -13.30
N LEU A 93 0.74 -8.35 -11.97
CA LEU A 93 1.11 -7.11 -11.28
C LEU A 93 2.56 -6.72 -11.58
N LEU A 94 3.50 -7.67 -11.53
CA LEU A 94 4.89 -7.41 -11.86
C LEU A 94 5.06 -7.01 -13.34
N ALA A 95 4.38 -7.70 -14.25
CA ALA A 95 4.37 -7.34 -15.67
C ALA A 95 3.81 -5.92 -15.90
N ALA A 96 2.71 -5.57 -15.23
CA ALA A 96 2.12 -4.24 -15.30
C ALA A 96 3.06 -3.16 -14.74
N TYR A 97 3.84 -3.46 -13.71
CA TYR A 97 4.88 -2.56 -13.19
C TYR A 97 6.00 -2.32 -14.22
N ILE A 98 6.49 -3.38 -14.88
CA ILE A 98 7.51 -3.25 -15.94
C ILE A 98 6.99 -2.43 -17.13
N ILE A 99 5.75 -2.66 -17.55
CA ILE A 99 5.10 -1.86 -18.61
C ILE A 99 5.00 -0.39 -18.17
N GLY A 100 4.59 -0.14 -16.92
CA GLY A 100 4.54 1.19 -16.32
C GLY A 100 5.91 1.87 -16.32
N LEU A 101 6.97 1.16 -15.93
CA LEU A 101 8.34 1.67 -15.98
C LEU A 101 8.79 2.02 -17.40
N ILE A 102 8.50 1.17 -18.40
CA ILE A 102 8.83 1.46 -19.80
C ILE A 102 8.08 2.71 -20.27
N PHE A 103 6.81 2.85 -19.88
CA PHE A 103 6.01 4.02 -20.19
C PHE A 103 6.64 5.29 -19.59
N THR A 104 6.96 5.27 -18.29
CA THR A 104 7.52 6.41 -17.55
C THR A 104 8.93 6.79 -18.02
N LEU A 105 9.82 5.81 -18.20
CA LEU A 105 11.25 6.06 -18.46
C LEU A 105 11.59 6.21 -19.94
N LYS A 106 10.82 5.61 -20.86
CA LYS A 106 11.17 5.56 -22.28
C LYS A 106 10.15 6.26 -23.17
N THR A 107 8.88 5.90 -23.07
CA THR A 107 7.87 6.33 -24.04
C THR A 107 7.38 7.76 -23.75
N HIS A 108 7.16 8.09 -22.48
CA HIS A 108 6.61 9.37 -22.04
C HIS A 108 7.51 10.10 -21.04
N SER A 109 8.83 9.86 -21.12
CA SER A 109 9.82 10.51 -20.26
C SER A 109 9.70 12.04 -20.25
N HIS A 110 9.30 12.66 -21.37
CA HIS A 110 9.06 14.11 -21.46
C HIS A 110 7.98 14.63 -20.48
N ILE A 111 7.01 13.81 -20.06
CA ILE A 111 6.00 14.21 -19.05
C ILE A 111 6.65 14.37 -17.66
N TYR A 112 7.71 13.61 -17.40
CA TYR A 112 8.40 13.52 -16.12
C TYR A 112 9.68 14.39 -16.07
N ASP A 113 10.35 14.59 -17.21
CA ASP A 113 11.61 15.35 -17.30
C ASP A 113 11.40 16.87 -17.09
N ILE A 114 10.23 17.39 -17.49
CA ILE A 114 9.84 18.79 -17.22
C ILE A 114 9.82 19.07 -15.71
N HIS A 115 9.39 18.10 -14.89
CA HIS A 115 9.28 18.27 -13.44
C HIS A 115 10.62 18.31 -12.72
N ILE A 116 11.65 17.62 -13.24
CA ILE A 116 13.01 17.67 -12.69
C ILE A 116 13.72 18.96 -13.10
N SER A 117 13.46 19.49 -14.30
CA SER A 117 14.11 20.71 -14.78
C SER A 117 13.69 21.99 -14.02
N ASP A 118 12.45 22.03 -13.50
CA ASP A 118 11.95 23.08 -12.60
C ASP A 118 12.56 23.03 -11.18
N CYS A 119 13.42 22.04 -10.90
CA CYS A 119 14.18 21.95 -9.65
C CYS A 119 15.36 22.94 -9.57
N HIS A 120 15.43 23.94 -10.47
CA HIS A 120 16.30 25.10 -10.32
C HIS A 120 15.62 26.16 -9.45
N VAL A 121 15.69 25.96 -8.13
CA VAL A 121 15.22 26.93 -7.13
C VAL A 121 16.02 28.24 -7.27
N PRO A 122 15.41 29.38 -7.64
CA PRO A 122 16.09 30.66 -7.57
C PRO A 122 16.10 31.12 -6.10
N GLY A 123 17.26 31.04 -5.43
CA GLY A 123 17.49 31.86 -4.23
C GLY A 123 17.88 31.20 -2.91
N HIS A 124 18.24 29.91 -2.86
CA HIS A 124 18.91 29.35 -1.66
C HIS A 124 20.34 28.90 -1.97
N HIS A 125 21.30 29.75 -1.58
CA HIS A 125 22.70 29.36 -1.41
C HIS A 125 22.79 28.18 -0.43
N HIS A 126 23.52 27.13 -0.81
CA HIS A 126 23.74 25.84 -0.10
C HIS A 126 22.68 24.75 -0.32
N SER A 127 22.70 24.16 -1.51
CA SER A 127 23.12 22.76 -1.67
C SER A 127 23.53 22.58 -3.12
N ALA A 128 24.85 22.62 -3.37
CA ALA A 128 25.36 22.09 -4.63
C ALA A 128 24.78 20.68 -4.77
N VAL A 129 24.08 20.39 -5.87
CA VAL A 129 23.79 19.01 -6.26
C VAL A 129 25.16 18.35 -6.39
N VAL A 130 25.60 17.67 -5.32
CA VAL A 130 26.96 17.15 -5.28
C VAL A 130 26.97 15.97 -6.23
N HIS A 131 27.46 16.19 -7.45
CA HIS A 131 27.69 15.11 -8.39
C HIS A 131 28.77 14.20 -7.82
N TRP A 132 28.33 13.17 -7.09
CA TRP A 132 29.23 12.16 -6.57
C TRP A 132 29.72 11.29 -7.71
N SER A 133 31.01 10.96 -7.70
CA SER A 133 31.54 9.95 -8.60
C SER A 133 30.73 8.66 -8.44
N ARG A 134 30.44 7.97 -9.55
CA ARG A 134 29.66 6.72 -9.57
C ARG A 134 30.12 5.72 -8.50
N TRP A 135 31.43 5.63 -8.27
CA TRP A 135 32.03 4.77 -7.25
C TRP A 135 31.63 5.14 -5.81
N ARG A 136 31.75 6.42 -5.43
CA ARG A 136 31.32 6.91 -4.11
C ARG A 136 29.84 6.66 -3.87
N ALA A 137 28.99 6.91 -4.88
CA ALA A 137 27.56 6.63 -4.80
C ALA A 137 27.27 5.14 -4.58
N MET A 138 27.96 4.25 -5.32
CA MET A 138 27.83 2.80 -5.18
C MET A 138 28.24 2.31 -3.78
N VAL A 139 29.38 2.79 -3.26
CA VAL A 139 29.86 2.42 -1.92
C VAL A 139 28.88 2.84 -0.84
N ILE A 140 28.33 4.06 -0.94
CA ILE A 140 27.39 4.58 0.05
C ILE A 140 26.05 3.85 -0.04
N LEU A 141 25.58 3.54 -1.25
CA LEU A 141 24.37 2.74 -1.46
C LEU A 141 24.51 1.37 -0.78
N VAL A 142 25.54 0.60 -1.13
CA VAL A 142 25.77 -0.74 -0.55
C VAL A 142 25.96 -0.66 0.96
N GLY A 143 26.74 0.30 1.45
CA GLY A 143 26.93 0.52 2.89
C GLY A 143 25.61 0.80 3.62
N SER A 144 24.77 1.68 3.08
CA SER A 144 23.47 2.00 3.67
C SER A 144 22.50 0.81 3.63
N THR A 145 22.50 0.02 2.55
CA THR A 145 21.68 -1.19 2.45
C THR A 145 22.07 -2.23 3.50
N LEU A 146 23.36 -2.46 3.72
CA LEU A 146 23.84 -3.40 4.74
C LEU A 146 23.47 -2.95 6.16
N LEU A 147 23.62 -1.65 6.45
CA LEU A 147 23.21 -1.08 7.73
C LEU A 147 21.70 -1.19 7.94
N MET A 148 20.90 -0.87 6.92
CA MET A 148 19.43 -1.01 6.99
C MET A 148 19.02 -2.47 7.20
N SER A 149 19.71 -3.43 6.56
CA SER A 149 19.49 -4.85 6.79
C SER A 149 19.79 -5.26 8.23
N ALA A 150 20.87 -4.76 8.83
CA ALA A 150 21.20 -5.03 10.23
C ALA A 150 20.16 -4.43 11.20
N CYS A 151 19.68 -3.22 10.91
CA CYS A 151 18.59 -2.61 11.68
C CYS A 151 17.28 -3.38 11.54
N ALA A 152 16.95 -3.90 10.35
CA ALA A 152 15.75 -4.70 10.11
C ALA A 152 15.80 -6.05 10.85
N ASP A 153 16.97 -6.68 10.93
CA ASP A 153 17.18 -7.93 11.67
C ASP A 153 16.94 -7.71 13.18
N LEU A 154 17.59 -6.70 13.76
CA LEU A 154 17.41 -6.32 15.17
C LEU A 154 15.95 -5.91 15.47
N ALA A 155 15.31 -5.16 14.57
CA ALA A 155 13.91 -4.78 14.74
C ALA A 155 13.01 -6.02 14.78
N THR A 156 13.25 -7.00 13.89
CA THR A 156 12.44 -8.22 13.79
C THR A 156 12.55 -9.09 15.05
N GLU A 157 13.74 -9.19 15.67
CA GLU A 157 13.95 -9.91 16.93
C GLU A 157 13.14 -9.32 18.09
N HIS A 158 12.91 -8.00 18.08
CA HIS A 158 12.16 -7.31 19.12
C HIS A 158 10.65 -7.17 18.84
N ILE A 159 10.14 -7.64 17.70
CA ILE A 159 8.69 -7.58 17.41
C ILE A 159 7.89 -8.47 18.38
N THR A 160 8.32 -9.71 18.59
CA THR A 160 7.58 -10.70 19.41
C THR A 160 7.28 -10.21 20.84
N PRO A 161 8.26 -9.71 21.63
CA PRO A 161 7.97 -9.22 22.99
C PRO A 161 7.04 -8.01 23.00
N ILE A 162 7.14 -7.10 22.02
CA ILE A 162 6.26 -5.94 21.90
C ILE A 162 4.80 -6.38 21.66
N LEU A 163 4.58 -7.44 20.89
CA LEU A 163 3.24 -7.96 20.60
C LEU A 163 2.62 -8.69 21.81
N THR A 164 3.42 -9.27 22.70
CA THR A 164 2.92 -10.03 23.86
C THR A 164 2.75 -9.20 25.12
N GLU A 165 3.56 -8.15 25.31
CA GLU A 165 3.54 -7.34 26.54
C GLU A 165 2.64 -6.09 26.44
N THR A 166 2.20 -5.73 25.23
CA THR A 166 1.39 -4.54 25.00
C THR A 166 -0.06 -4.91 24.76
N SER A 167 -1.01 -4.15 25.34
CA SER A 167 -2.45 -4.28 25.08
C SER A 167 -2.90 -3.73 23.72
N VAL A 168 -1.96 -3.39 22.84
CA VAL A 168 -2.21 -2.74 21.55
C VAL A 168 -2.36 -3.78 20.45
N SER A 169 -3.31 -3.56 19.54
CA SER A 169 -3.58 -4.47 18.42
C SER A 169 -2.36 -4.67 17.51
N GLN A 170 -2.07 -5.91 17.12
CA GLN A 170 -0.98 -6.24 16.19
C GLN A 170 -1.16 -5.52 14.85
N TYR A 171 -2.41 -5.34 14.39
CA TYR A 171 -2.71 -4.58 13.18
C TYR A 171 -2.27 -3.12 13.29
N PHE A 172 -2.45 -2.50 14.46
CA PHE A 172 -2.03 -1.13 14.70
C PHE A 172 -0.50 -1.03 14.63
N ILE A 173 0.24 -1.90 15.32
CA ILE A 173 1.71 -1.88 15.32
C ILE A 173 2.26 -2.08 13.90
N GLY A 174 1.69 -3.02 13.14
CA GLY A 174 2.09 -3.28 11.76
C GLY A 174 1.86 -2.09 10.82
N VAL A 175 0.64 -1.54 10.81
CA VAL A 175 0.25 -0.46 9.89
C VAL A 175 0.88 0.89 10.27
N THR A 176 1.27 1.08 11.52
CA THR A 176 1.77 2.37 12.01
C THR A 176 3.27 2.32 12.20
N VAL A 177 3.75 1.59 13.19
CA VAL A 177 5.16 1.60 13.58
C VAL A 177 6.01 0.97 12.48
N LEU A 178 5.66 -0.24 12.03
CA LEU A 178 6.48 -0.98 11.07
C LEU A 178 6.40 -0.38 9.66
N ALA A 179 5.22 0.09 9.24
CA ALA A 179 5.05 0.67 7.91
C ALA A 179 5.50 2.14 7.81
N MET A 180 5.36 2.95 8.86
CA MET A 180 5.68 4.39 8.77
C MET A 180 7.18 4.66 8.85
N ILE A 181 7.92 3.92 9.71
CA ILE A 181 9.34 4.19 9.97
C ILE A 181 10.21 4.17 8.69
N PRO A 182 10.12 3.15 7.81
CA PRO A 182 10.91 3.11 6.57
C PRO A 182 10.58 4.25 5.62
N GLU A 183 9.35 4.75 5.65
CA GLU A 183 8.81 5.76 4.73
C GLU A 183 9.08 7.20 5.20
N LEU A 184 9.52 7.39 6.45
CA LEU A 184 9.77 8.73 7.02
C LEU A 184 10.72 9.60 6.18
N PRO A 185 11.87 9.10 5.69
CA PRO A 185 12.77 9.92 4.87
C PRO A 185 12.09 10.46 3.61
N GLU A 186 11.22 9.67 2.99
CA GLU A 186 10.51 10.04 1.77
C GLU A 186 9.37 11.02 2.07
N ILE A 187 8.67 10.85 3.19
CA ILE A 187 7.67 11.80 3.69
C ILE A 187 8.33 13.17 3.93
N ILE A 188 9.48 13.20 4.60
CA ILE A 188 10.23 14.44 4.88
C ILE A 188 10.67 15.11 3.57
N ASN A 189 11.19 14.33 2.62
CA ASN A 189 11.60 14.84 1.30
C ASN A 189 10.41 15.40 0.51
N GLY A 190 9.26 14.72 0.53
CA GLY A 190 8.02 15.20 -0.06
C GLY A 190 7.54 16.52 0.56
N ILE A 191 7.58 16.65 1.88
CA ILE A 191 7.25 17.90 2.58
C ILE A 191 8.17 19.03 2.13
N GLN A 192 9.47 18.76 1.97
CA GLN A 192 10.43 19.74 1.51
C GLN A 192 10.09 20.24 0.09
N PHE A 193 9.76 19.35 -0.85
CA PHE A 193 9.34 19.74 -2.19
C PHE A 193 8.03 20.55 -2.19
N ALA A 194 7.07 20.19 -1.33
CA ALA A 194 5.85 20.96 -1.17
C ALA A 194 6.12 22.37 -0.61
N LEU A 195 7.07 22.54 0.32
CA LEU A 195 7.49 23.84 0.85
C LEU A 195 8.24 24.72 -0.16
N LEU A 196 8.87 24.09 -1.15
CA LEU A 196 9.55 24.74 -2.28
C LEU A 196 8.59 25.05 -3.45
N ASN A 197 7.28 24.92 -3.23
CA ASN A 197 6.25 25.11 -4.23
C ASN A 197 6.32 24.14 -5.43
N ASN A 198 7.00 23.00 -5.27
CA ASN A 198 7.03 21.93 -6.26
C ASN A 198 6.17 20.75 -5.77
N LEU A 199 4.86 20.97 -5.76
CA LEU A 199 3.91 19.97 -5.29
C LEU A 199 3.83 18.74 -6.23
N SER A 200 4.06 18.94 -7.52
CA SER A 200 4.00 17.84 -8.49
C SER A 200 4.99 16.72 -8.16
N LEU A 201 6.25 17.06 -7.86
CA LEU A 201 7.26 16.09 -7.44
C LEU A 201 6.90 15.40 -6.12
N SER A 202 6.35 16.16 -5.16
CA SER A 202 5.92 15.58 -3.87
C SER A 202 4.80 14.55 -4.05
N ILE A 203 3.83 14.83 -4.92
CA ILE A 203 2.73 13.90 -5.23
C ILE A 203 3.26 12.68 -5.97
N GLU A 204 4.18 12.89 -6.91
CA GLU A 204 4.76 11.80 -7.70
C GLU A 204 5.54 10.81 -6.82
N ILE A 205 6.41 11.32 -5.94
CA ILE A 205 7.15 10.48 -4.98
C ILE A 205 6.17 9.65 -4.14
N GLY A 206 5.16 10.29 -3.54
CA GLY A 206 4.17 9.59 -2.71
C GLY A 206 3.36 8.54 -3.48
N SER A 207 2.93 8.84 -4.70
CA SER A 207 2.19 7.88 -5.53
C SER A 207 3.08 6.72 -6.00
N CYS A 208 4.36 6.97 -6.24
CA CYS A 208 5.31 5.96 -6.71
C CYS A 208 5.59 4.92 -5.62
N ILE A 209 5.77 5.33 -4.36
CA ILE A 209 5.94 4.43 -3.21
C ILE A 209 4.80 3.41 -3.15
N ALA A 210 3.55 3.90 -3.15
CA ALA A 210 2.37 3.03 -3.06
C ALA A 210 2.29 2.03 -4.23
N VAL A 211 2.60 2.49 -5.45
CA VAL A 211 2.64 1.65 -6.66
C VAL A 211 3.75 0.61 -6.56
N GLN A 212 4.95 0.97 -6.08
CA GLN A 212 6.07 0.05 -5.91
C GLN A 212 5.78 -1.03 -4.87
N VAL A 213 5.25 -0.65 -3.71
CA VAL A 213 4.87 -1.61 -2.66
C VAL A 213 3.87 -2.63 -3.21
N CYS A 214 2.81 -2.14 -3.88
CA CYS A 214 1.72 -2.99 -4.36
C CYS A 214 2.09 -3.86 -5.58
N MET A 215 2.78 -3.30 -6.58
CA MET A 215 3.01 -4.01 -7.85
C MET A 215 4.37 -4.71 -7.92
N LEU A 216 5.33 -4.36 -7.05
CA LEU A 216 6.66 -4.95 -7.05
C LEU A 216 6.97 -5.66 -5.73
N GLN A 217 6.92 -4.97 -4.59
CA GLN A 217 7.40 -5.52 -3.33
C GLN A 217 6.56 -6.70 -2.83
N ILE A 218 5.23 -6.54 -2.75
CA ILE A 218 4.33 -7.61 -2.30
C ILE A 218 4.40 -8.84 -3.25
N PRO A 219 4.31 -8.69 -4.59
CA PRO A 219 4.42 -9.83 -5.51
C PRO A 219 5.76 -10.56 -5.42
N ILE A 220 6.88 -9.84 -5.27
CA ILE A 220 8.19 -10.47 -5.10
C ILE A 220 8.23 -11.28 -3.80
N LEU A 221 7.64 -10.78 -2.71
CA LEU A 221 7.56 -11.52 -1.44
C LEU A 221 6.76 -12.83 -1.58
N VAL A 222 5.64 -12.80 -2.30
CA VAL A 222 4.81 -14.00 -2.57
C VAL A 222 5.52 -14.98 -3.50
N LEU A 223 6.23 -14.50 -4.52
CA LEU A 223 7.01 -15.38 -5.40
C LEU A 223 8.20 -15.98 -4.66
N PHE A 224 8.80 -15.24 -3.73
CA PHE A 224 9.87 -15.74 -2.87
C PHE A 224 9.37 -16.83 -1.91
N SER A 225 8.12 -16.75 -1.43
CA SER A 225 7.55 -17.77 -0.55
C SER A 225 7.41 -19.16 -1.19
N VAL A 226 7.51 -19.25 -2.52
CA VAL A 226 7.59 -20.52 -3.28
C VAL A 226 8.91 -21.25 -3.00
N PHE A 227 10.02 -20.51 -2.88
CA PHE A 227 11.34 -21.08 -2.62
C PHE A 227 11.60 -21.29 -1.13
N TYR A 228 11.12 -20.36 -0.30
CA TYR A 228 11.26 -20.41 1.15
C TYR A 228 9.86 -20.30 1.80
N PRO A 229 9.26 -21.40 2.30
CA PRO A 229 7.87 -21.42 2.72
C PRO A 229 7.66 -20.58 4.00
N THR A 230 7.40 -19.29 3.81
CA THR A 230 7.05 -18.33 4.88
C THR A 230 5.57 -18.30 5.21
N GLY A 231 4.72 -18.92 4.37
CA GLY A 231 3.26 -18.90 4.54
C GLY A 231 2.59 -17.57 4.18
N PHE A 232 3.32 -16.61 3.60
CA PHE A 232 2.74 -15.33 3.18
C PHE A 232 1.81 -15.49 1.97
N THR A 233 0.57 -15.02 2.10
CA THR A 233 -0.46 -15.06 1.04
C THR A 233 -1.08 -13.68 0.82
N LEU A 234 -1.63 -13.44 -0.38
CA LEU A 234 -2.24 -12.17 -0.79
C LEU A 234 -3.68 -12.00 -0.24
N ILE A 235 -3.90 -12.42 1.00
CA ILE A 235 -5.23 -12.49 1.63
C ILE A 235 -5.21 -11.62 2.87
N PHE A 236 -5.92 -10.51 2.76
CA PHE A 236 -5.92 -9.47 3.78
C PHE A 236 -7.26 -9.44 4.53
N SER A 237 -7.23 -8.90 5.74
CA SER A 237 -8.45 -8.60 6.50
C SER A 237 -9.31 -7.56 5.76
N ASP A 238 -10.63 -7.66 5.95
CA ASP A 238 -11.62 -6.74 5.38
C ASP A 238 -11.31 -5.28 5.66
N LEU A 239 -10.79 -5.02 6.85
CA LEU A 239 -10.44 -3.67 7.29
C LEU A 239 -9.34 -3.06 6.42
N HIS A 240 -8.29 -3.83 6.07
CA HIS A 240 -7.23 -3.38 5.17
C HIS A 240 -7.75 -3.15 3.74
N LEU A 241 -8.60 -4.04 3.24
CA LEU A 241 -9.19 -3.96 1.91
C LEU A 241 -10.01 -2.67 1.76
N TRP A 242 -10.98 -2.44 2.66
CA TRP A 242 -11.85 -1.27 2.57
C TRP A 242 -11.10 0.03 2.86
N ALA A 243 -10.18 0.04 3.83
CA ALA A 243 -9.38 1.23 4.14
C ALA A 243 -8.49 1.64 2.95
N SER A 244 -7.85 0.68 2.29
CA SER A 244 -7.00 0.95 1.13
C SER A 244 -7.83 1.44 -0.06
N MET A 245 -8.92 0.75 -0.41
CA MET A 245 -9.80 1.14 -1.52
C MET A 245 -10.37 2.56 -1.31
N PHE A 246 -10.82 2.87 -0.09
CA PHE A 246 -11.30 4.21 0.25
C PHE A 246 -10.20 5.27 0.10
N SER A 247 -8.99 4.99 0.56
CA SER A 247 -7.85 5.90 0.46
C SER A 247 -7.47 6.19 -1.00
N VAL A 248 -7.47 5.17 -1.85
CA VAL A 248 -7.21 5.32 -3.30
C VAL A 248 -8.26 6.19 -3.97
N ILE A 249 -9.54 5.91 -3.73
CA ILE A 249 -10.65 6.65 -4.35
C ILE A 249 -10.59 8.12 -3.92
N LEU A 250 -10.39 8.38 -2.63
CA LEU A 250 -10.28 9.74 -2.10
C LEU A 250 -9.09 10.50 -2.70
N MET A 251 -7.94 9.84 -2.83
CA MET A 251 -6.75 10.44 -3.42
C MET A 251 -6.95 10.77 -4.90
N ASN A 252 -7.52 9.84 -5.68
CA ASN A 252 -7.87 10.05 -7.08
C ASN A 252 -8.86 11.22 -7.26
N TYR A 253 -9.86 11.30 -6.37
CA TYR A 253 -10.85 12.37 -6.38
C TYR A 253 -10.20 13.74 -6.14
N ILE A 254 -9.34 13.86 -5.13
CA ILE A 254 -8.63 15.12 -4.84
C ILE A 254 -7.69 15.51 -5.99
N PHE A 255 -7.12 14.53 -6.69
CA PHE A 255 -6.21 14.79 -7.79
C PHE A 255 -6.87 15.24 -9.10
N MET A 256 -8.19 15.05 -9.26
CA MET A 256 -8.91 15.47 -10.47
C MET A 256 -8.84 16.98 -10.72
N ASP A 257 -8.81 17.79 -9.67
CA ASP A 257 -8.87 19.25 -9.79
C ASP A 257 -7.54 19.89 -10.25
N GLY A 258 -6.42 19.15 -10.19
CA GLY A 258 -5.08 19.65 -10.58
C GLY A 258 -4.55 20.80 -9.72
N LYS A 259 -5.24 21.12 -8.63
CA LYS A 259 -4.88 22.13 -7.63
C LYS A 259 -4.98 21.50 -6.25
N CYS A 260 -4.19 22.02 -5.32
CA CYS A 260 -4.17 21.59 -3.95
C CYS A 260 -4.16 22.77 -3.00
N ASP A 261 -5.01 22.66 -1.99
CA ASP A 261 -5.11 23.62 -0.90
C ASP A 261 -4.79 22.95 0.45
N TYR A 262 -4.50 23.76 1.47
CA TYR A 262 -4.35 23.29 2.85
C TYR A 262 -5.57 22.47 3.31
N PHE A 263 -6.78 22.87 2.90
CA PHE A 263 -8.02 22.20 3.32
C PHE A 263 -8.09 20.77 2.79
N GLN A 264 -7.82 20.55 1.50
CA GLN A 264 -7.78 19.21 0.90
C GLN A 264 -6.75 18.31 1.59
N GLY A 265 -5.56 18.85 1.89
CA GLY A 265 -4.55 18.13 2.66
C GLY A 265 -5.01 17.79 4.08
N THR A 266 -5.74 18.69 4.73
CA THR A 266 -6.24 18.51 6.09
C THR A 266 -7.31 17.42 6.14
N VAL A 267 -8.19 17.35 5.12
CA VAL A 267 -9.17 16.26 4.97
C VAL A 267 -8.47 14.90 4.89
N LEU A 268 -7.42 14.77 4.07
CA LEU A 268 -6.64 13.53 3.97
C LEU A 268 -6.01 13.12 5.32
N LEU A 269 -5.51 14.10 6.07
CA LEU A 269 -4.90 13.87 7.38
C LEU A 269 -5.94 13.45 8.44
N PHE A 270 -7.14 14.04 8.42
CA PHE A 270 -8.24 13.57 9.27
C PHE A 270 -8.68 12.15 8.93
N VAL A 271 -8.79 11.81 7.63
CA VAL A 271 -9.09 10.45 7.20
C VAL A 271 -8.03 9.47 7.69
N TYR A 272 -6.75 9.82 7.57
CA TYR A 272 -5.65 9.01 8.10
C TYR A 272 -5.80 8.77 9.61
N PHE A 273 -6.09 9.80 10.42
CA PHE A 273 -6.29 9.62 11.86
C PHE A 273 -7.55 8.83 12.23
N ILE A 274 -8.64 8.95 11.47
CA ILE A 274 -9.85 8.13 11.67
C ILE A 274 -9.54 6.64 11.40
N LEU A 275 -8.81 6.35 10.32
CA LEU A 275 -8.36 5.00 10.03
C LEU A 275 -7.42 4.49 11.13
N LEU A 276 -6.48 5.33 11.59
CA LEU A 276 -5.57 5.02 12.69
C LEU A 276 -6.32 4.62 13.97
N ALA A 277 -7.35 5.39 14.34
CA ALA A 277 -8.20 5.08 15.48
C ALA A 277 -8.96 3.75 15.28
N THR A 278 -9.42 3.48 14.05
CA THR A 278 -10.09 2.22 13.72
C THR A 278 -9.15 1.02 13.88
N TYR A 279 -7.87 1.14 13.47
CA TYR A 279 -6.85 0.11 13.69
C TYR A 279 -6.51 -0.08 15.18
N PHE A 280 -6.51 1.00 15.96
CA PHE A 280 -6.22 0.93 17.40
C PHE A 280 -7.28 0.12 18.15
N PHE A 281 -8.57 0.31 17.83
CA PHE A 281 -9.68 -0.40 18.46
C PHE A 281 -10.03 -1.74 17.78
N ALA A 282 -9.40 -2.07 16.65
CA ALA A 282 -9.65 -3.32 15.95
C ALA A 282 -9.16 -4.51 16.81
N PRO A 283 -10.02 -5.50 17.12
CA PRO A 283 -9.60 -6.67 17.86
C PRO A 283 -8.52 -7.41 17.05
N SER A 284 -7.38 -7.69 17.67
CA SER A 284 -6.37 -8.55 17.07
C SER A 284 -6.96 -9.96 16.91
N PRO A 285 -6.64 -10.68 15.82
CA PRO A 285 -7.03 -12.07 15.69
C PRO A 285 -6.43 -12.84 16.87
N ALA A 286 -7.25 -13.65 17.53
CA ALA A 286 -6.78 -14.52 18.59
C ALA A 286 -5.85 -15.58 17.98
N GLY A 287 -4.54 -15.38 18.11
CA GLY A 287 -3.51 -16.36 17.78
C GLY A 287 -2.89 -16.20 16.39
N CYS A 288 -1.65 -15.71 16.38
CA CYS A 288 -0.53 -16.39 15.74
C CYS A 288 0.62 -16.37 16.75
#